data_AF-A0A9X5HED5-F1
#
_entry.id   AF-A0A9X5HED5-F1
#
_cell.length_a   1.000
_cell.length_b   1.000
_cell.length_c   1.000
_cell.angle_alpha   90.00
_cell.angle_beta   90.00
_cell.angle_gamma   90.00
#
_symmetry.space_group_name_H-M   'P 1'
#
loop_
_entity.id
_entity.type
_entity.pdbx_description
1 polymer ?
#
loop_
_entity_poly.entity_id
_entity_poly.type
_entity_poly.pdbx_seq_one_letter_code
_entity_poly.pdbx_strand_id
1 'polypeptide(L)' 'GDLFADGALGSHTACLHDPYADAAHTGTAHLDADAVAAHVVACTEAGLQAGFHAIGDAAVTAVVDGVRAAAEKV' A
#
# COMPACT_ATOMS: atom_id res chain seq x y z
N GLY A 1 2.98 11.61 6.45
CA GLY A 1 1.64 11.20 6.93
C GLY A 1 1.47 9.71 6.73
N ASP A 2 0.54 9.07 7.44
CA ASP A 2 0.28 7.62 7.40
C ASP A 2 -1.06 7.30 6.71
N LEU A 3 -1.07 6.33 5.80
CA LEU A 3 -2.26 5.91 5.04
C LEU A 3 -2.43 4.39 5.09
N PHE A 4 -3.67 3.92 4.94
CA PHE A 4 -3.98 2.50 4.84
C PHE A 4 -3.90 2.03 3.38
N ALA A 5 -2.95 1.13 3.07
CA ALA A 5 -2.86 0.48 1.78
C ALA A 5 -3.87 -0.68 1.64
N ASP A 6 -4.26 -1.29 2.75
CA ASP A 6 -5.26 -2.36 2.85
C ASP A 6 -5.87 -2.47 4.26
N GLY A 7 -6.62 -3.55 4.49
CA GLY A 7 -7.23 -3.88 5.77
C GLY A 7 -6.40 -4.81 6.66
N ALA A 8 -7.01 -5.90 7.13
CA ALA A 8 -6.38 -6.85 8.05
C ALA A 8 -6.73 -8.31 7.72
N LEU A 9 -5.86 -9.24 8.10
CA LEU A 9 -6.07 -10.68 7.89
C LEU A 9 -7.32 -11.21 8.60
N GLY A 10 -7.56 -10.78 9.84
CA GLY A 10 -8.67 -11.30 10.66
C GLY A 10 -10.07 -10.99 10.12
N SER A 11 -10.19 -9.98 9.25
CA SER A 11 -11.43 -9.61 8.55
C SER A 11 -11.41 -9.96 7.07
N HIS A 12 -10.39 -10.70 6.61
CA HIS A 12 -10.15 -11.04 5.20
C HIS A 12 -10.03 -9.82 4.28
N THR A 13 -9.58 -8.67 4.79
CA THR A 13 -9.49 -7.42 4.02
C THR A 13 -8.06 -7.00 3.69
N ALA A 14 -7.03 -7.64 4.27
CA ALA A 14 -5.66 -7.45 3.82
C ALA A 14 -5.51 -7.94 2.37
N CYS A 15 -4.80 -7.18 1.53
CA CYS A 15 -4.74 -7.42 0.09
C CYS A 15 -3.59 -8.37 -0.26
N LEU A 16 -3.94 -9.58 -0.67
CA LEU A 16 -3.02 -10.66 -1.01
C LEU A 16 -2.87 -10.82 -2.53
N HIS A 17 -1.78 -11.46 -2.99
CA HIS A 17 -1.69 -11.83 -4.41
C HIS A 17 -2.60 -13.01 -4.76
N ASP A 18 -2.67 -13.99 -3.87
CA ASP A 18 -3.48 -15.19 -4.01
C ASP A 18 -4.70 -15.15 -3.07
N PRO A 19 -5.80 -15.85 -3.40
CA PRO A 19 -6.96 -15.90 -2.53
C PRO A 19 -6.60 -16.42 -1.13
N TYR A 20 -7.34 -15.95 -0.12
CA TYR A 20 -7.22 -16.48 1.23
C TYR A 20 -7.45 -18.00 1.23
N ALA A 21 -6.73 -18.73 2.09
CA ALA A 21 -6.85 -20.19 2.16
C ALA A 21 -8.28 -20.68 2.49
N ASP A 22 -9.07 -19.83 3.14
CA ASP A 22 -10.44 -20.08 3.59
C ASP A 22 -11.50 -19.18 2.90
N ALA A 23 -11.11 -18.37 1.88
CA ALA A 23 -12.05 -17.53 1.14
C ALA A 23 -11.64 -17.31 -0.33
N ALA A 24 -12.61 -17.20 -1.24
CA ALA A 24 -12.38 -17.13 -2.69
C ALA A 24 -12.00 -15.72 -3.23
N HIS A 25 -11.52 -14.82 -2.37
CA HIS A 25 -11.08 -13.48 -2.75
C HIS A 25 -9.71 -13.17 -2.14
N THR A 26 -9.08 -12.09 -2.60
CA THR A 26 -7.73 -11.67 -2.24
C THR A 26 -7.71 -10.48 -1.27
N GLY A 27 -8.85 -10.18 -0.63
CA GLY A 27 -9.04 -8.97 0.18
C GLY A 27 -9.26 -7.70 -0.65
N THR A 28 -8.85 -6.55 -0.13
CA THR A 28 -9.16 -5.23 -0.74
C THR A 28 -7.93 -4.33 -0.76
N ALA A 29 -7.52 -3.89 -1.95
CA ALA A 29 -6.56 -2.80 -2.09
C ALA A 29 -7.26 -1.45 -1.85
N HIS A 30 -6.64 -0.58 -1.06
CA HIS A 30 -7.08 0.80 -0.84
C HIS A 30 -6.22 1.80 -1.61
N LEU A 31 -4.97 1.45 -1.87
CA LEU A 31 -4.02 2.26 -2.64
C LEU A 31 -3.37 1.39 -3.72
N ASP A 32 -3.13 1.98 -4.88
CA ASP A 32 -2.23 1.45 -5.90
C ASP A 32 -0.85 2.14 -5.81
N ALA A 33 0.10 1.68 -6.63
CA ALA A 33 1.46 2.21 -6.63
C ALA A 33 1.51 3.71 -7.00
N ASP A 34 0.63 4.19 -7.88
CA ASP A 34 0.59 5.60 -8.28
C ASP A 34 0.10 6.49 -7.14
N ALA A 35 -0.93 6.07 -6.40
CA ALA A 35 -1.42 6.76 -5.22
C ALA A 35 -0.37 6.77 -4.09
N VAL A 36 0.33 5.65 -3.87
CA VAL A 36 1.46 5.57 -2.94
C VAL A 36 2.55 6.57 -3.35
N ALA A 37 2.95 6.59 -4.64
CA ALA A 37 3.99 7.49 -5.12
C ALA A 37 3.63 8.96 -4.92
N ALA A 38 2.37 9.32 -5.22
CA ALA A 38 1.87 10.68 -5.01
C ALA A 38 1.94 11.10 -3.53
N HIS A 39 1.58 10.20 -2.61
CA HIS A 39 1.65 10.46 -1.17
C HIS A 39 3.09 10.62 -0.66
N VAL A 40 4.02 9.78 -1.14
CA VAL A 40 5.44 9.87 -0.79
C VAL A 40 6.00 11.22 -1.22
N VAL A 41 5.81 11.60 -2.50
CA VAL A 41 6.27 12.89 -3.03
C VAL A 41 5.69 14.05 -2.22
N ALA A 42 4.38 14.06 -1.97
CA ALA A 42 3.74 15.13 -1.20
C ALA A 42 4.27 15.23 0.24
N CYS A 43 4.53 14.09 0.90
CA CYS A 43 5.13 14.10 2.24
C CYS A 43 6.57 14.63 2.19
N THR A 44 7.38 14.20 1.21
CA THR A 44 8.76 14.64 1.04
C THR A 44 8.85 16.14 0.79
N GLU A 45 8.03 16.70 -0.11
CA GLU A 45 7.97 18.14 -0.39
C GLU A 45 7.56 18.95 0.85
N ALA A 46 6.72 18.37 1.70
CA ALA A 46 6.30 18.98 2.96
C ALA A 46 7.32 18.79 4.11
N GLY A 47 8.45 18.10 3.89
CA GLY A 47 9.42 17.77 4.93
C GLY A 47 8.91 16.76 5.97
N LEU A 48 7.93 15.95 5.60
CA LEU A 48 7.30 14.93 6.45
C LEU A 48 7.71 13.52 6.03
N GLN A 49 7.80 12.59 6.99
CA GLN A 49 7.94 11.17 6.67
C GLN A 49 6.61 10.58 6.17
N ALA A 50 6.64 9.89 5.04
CA ALA A 50 5.53 9.05 4.57
C ALA A 50 5.50 7.71 5.32
N GLY A 51 4.30 7.23 5.64
CA GLY A 51 4.05 5.93 6.26
C GLY A 51 2.85 5.25 5.61
N PHE A 52 2.82 3.93 5.72
CA PHE A 52 1.72 3.11 5.23
C PHE A 52 1.44 1.95 6.19
N HIS A 53 0.17 1.75 6.53
CA HIS A 53 -0.33 0.48 7.04
C HIS A 53 -0.56 -0.47 5.85
N ALA A 54 0.22 -1.55 5.79
CA ALA A 54 0.10 -2.60 4.77
C ALA A 54 0.29 -3.96 5.43
N ILE A 55 -0.71 -4.84 5.32
CA ILE A 55 -0.67 -6.18 5.91
C ILE A 55 -0.47 -7.26 4.85
N GLY A 56 -1.23 -7.20 3.77
CA GLY A 56 -1.19 -8.20 2.71
C GLY A 56 0.00 -8.02 1.77
N ASP A 57 0.48 -9.11 1.18
CA ASP A 57 1.68 -9.11 0.34
C ASP A 57 1.51 -8.35 -0.98
N ALA A 58 0.30 -8.31 -1.55
CA ALA A 58 0.00 -7.45 -2.69
C ALA A 58 -0.03 -5.96 -2.30
N ALA A 59 -0.56 -5.62 -1.12
CA ALA A 59 -0.49 -4.25 -0.61
C ALA A 59 0.96 -3.80 -0.35
N VAL A 60 1.80 -4.66 0.24
CA VAL A 60 3.24 -4.38 0.43
C VAL A 60 3.92 -4.15 -0.92
N THR A 61 3.57 -4.95 -1.94
CA THR A 61 4.11 -4.77 -3.30
C THR A 61 3.73 -3.41 -3.88
N ALA A 62 2.46 -3.01 -3.79
CA ALA A 62 2.02 -1.69 -4.23
C ALA A 62 2.76 -0.55 -3.50
N VAL A 63 2.99 -0.70 -2.19
CA VAL A 63 3.77 0.28 -1.41
C VAL A 63 5.22 0.37 -1.90
N VAL A 64 5.90 -0.76 -2.09
CA VAL A 64 7.29 -0.78 -2.54
C VAL A 64 7.43 -0.20 -3.95
N ASP A 65 6.52 -0.54 -4.86
CA ASP A 65 6.53 -0.04 -6.23
C ASP A 65 6.23 1.45 -6.29
N GLY A 66 5.30 1.94 -5.48
CA GLY A 66 5.02 3.37 -5.38
C GLY A 66 6.18 4.17 -4.76
N VAL A 67 6.84 3.64 -3.74
CA VAL A 67 8.06 4.26 -3.18
C VAL A 67 9.17 4.33 -4.23
N ARG A 68 9.38 3.25 -5.01
CA ARG A 68 10.34 3.26 -6.14
C ARG A 68 9.98 4.32 -7.18
N ALA A 69 8.70 4.41 -7.57
CA ALA A 69 8.24 5.40 -8.53
C ALA A 69 8.35 6.84 -8.02
N ALA A 70 8.21 7.06 -6.71
CA ALA A 70 8.46 8.36 -6.08
C ALA A 70 9.93 8.74 -6.12
N ALA A 71 10.85 7.79 -5.88
CA ALA A 71 12.29 8.03 -5.90
C ALA A 71 12.83 8.49 -7.27
N GLU A 72 12.12 8.21 -8.37
CA GLU A 72 12.46 8.73 -9.70
C GLU A 72 11.98 10.19 -9.92
N LYS A 73 11.21 10.76 -8.98
CA LYS A 73 10.59 12.09 -9.10
C LYS A 73 11.20 13.15 -8.17
N VAL A 74 11.92 12.74 -7.12
CA VAL A 74 12.53 13.63 -6.10
C VAL A 74 14.02 13.43 -5.95
#